data_AF-A0AAE0S8J7-F1
#
_entry.id   AF-A0AAE0S8J7-F1
#
_cell.length_a   1.000
_cell.length_b   1.000
_cell.length_c   1.000
_cell.angle_alpha   90.00
_cell.angle_beta   90.00
_cell.angle_gamma   90.00
#
_symmetry.space_group_name_H-M   'P 1'
#
loop_
_entity.id
_entity.type
_entity.pdbx_description
1 polymer ?
#
loop_
_entity_poly.entity_id
_entity_poly.type
_entity_poly.pdbx_seq_one_letter_code
_entity_poly.pdbx_strand_id
1 'polypeptide(L)'
;MAAFRVRLQEFDETLNAEVIDMKRFRKLCFNGCPYEQSYRSTCWKLLLNYLPRERSTWKQVEEKQRKTYAQFIDEMIIKPGVKASQDGVICDVTFEDHPLNPNPDSKWAAYFRDNEMLVQIDKDCRRLCPDLNFFQKATEFPSIDLVCGNNKVDTLRKRVEQCVLRSETVATNRLGISNMRTSRLRSNSEGYATLAEGQEAHWEVCERILFIYAKLNPGLGYVQGMNEILGPLYYVFASDPSRELREHAETDSFFCFTNLMSEIRDNFIKTLDETQLGIGSLMNKMMIMLEDKDATLCHKLQEQELKPQFFAFRWLTLLFSQEFPLPDVLRIWDSLFSDEKRFSFLICVACAMLILLRDDLIQGDFPSNMKLVQNFPHSIIDVQTVIKKAVELAR
;
A
#
# COMPACT_ATOMS: atom_id res chain seq x y z
N MET A 1 21.87 -12.88 -23.72
CA MET A 1 21.69 -14.14 -22.96
C MET A 1 22.84 -14.42 -21.98
N ALA A 2 24.12 -14.34 -22.37
CA ALA A 2 25.25 -14.59 -21.47
C ALA A 2 25.29 -13.63 -20.25
N ALA A 3 25.20 -12.32 -20.48
CA ALA A 3 25.23 -11.31 -19.40
C ALA A 3 24.08 -11.47 -18.38
N PHE A 4 22.90 -11.89 -18.85
CA PHE A 4 21.75 -12.14 -17.97
C PHE A 4 21.98 -13.36 -17.07
N ARG A 5 22.51 -14.46 -17.61
CA ARG A 5 22.84 -15.66 -16.82
C ARG A 5 23.92 -15.38 -15.77
N VAL A 6 24.94 -14.61 -16.14
CA VAL A 6 25.98 -14.16 -15.19
C VAL A 6 25.37 -13.36 -14.05
N ARG A 7 24.44 -12.46 -14.35
CA ARG A 7 23.72 -11.70 -13.31
C ARG A 7 22.92 -12.59 -12.37
N LEU A 8 22.19 -13.59 -12.88
CA LEU A 8 21.45 -14.52 -12.03
C LEU A 8 22.41 -15.30 -11.11
N GLN A 9 23.55 -15.75 -11.65
CA GLN A 9 24.58 -16.41 -10.87
C GLN A 9 25.14 -15.50 -9.76
N GLU A 10 25.34 -14.20 -10.03
CA GLU A 10 25.77 -13.25 -9.00
C GLU A 10 24.73 -13.11 -7.86
N PHE A 11 23.43 -13.15 -8.17
CA PHE A 11 22.37 -13.16 -7.17
C PHE A 11 22.40 -14.46 -6.36
N ASP A 12 22.52 -15.62 -7.02
CA ASP A 12 22.62 -16.91 -6.33
C ASP A 12 23.83 -16.95 -5.39
N GLU A 13 25.00 -16.56 -5.85
CA GLU A 13 26.22 -16.53 -5.04
C GLU A 13 26.07 -15.60 -3.84
N THR A 14 25.47 -14.42 -4.04
CA THR A 14 25.30 -13.42 -2.98
C THR A 14 24.26 -13.86 -1.95
N LEU A 15 23.11 -14.40 -2.39
CA LEU A 15 22.02 -14.80 -1.50
C LEU A 15 22.30 -16.12 -0.79
N ASN A 16 23.06 -17.04 -1.39
CA ASN A 16 23.42 -18.33 -0.80
C ASN A 16 24.65 -18.26 0.14
N ALA A 17 25.27 -17.10 0.30
CA ALA A 17 26.30 -16.88 1.31
C ALA A 17 25.74 -17.08 2.73
N GLU A 18 26.57 -17.59 3.65
CA GLU A 18 26.19 -17.77 5.06
C GLU A 18 25.84 -16.43 5.73
N VAL A 19 26.64 -15.39 5.42
CA VAL A 19 26.40 -14.00 5.80
C VAL A 19 26.45 -13.15 4.54
N ILE A 20 25.37 -12.43 4.28
CA ILE A 20 25.25 -11.60 3.07
C ILE A 20 26.07 -10.32 3.22
N ASP A 21 26.95 -10.07 2.25
CA ASP A 21 27.62 -8.77 2.09
C ASP A 21 26.61 -7.74 1.58
N MET A 22 26.08 -6.95 2.50
CA MET A 22 25.07 -5.93 2.20
C MET A 22 25.57 -4.86 1.22
N LYS A 23 26.87 -4.55 1.16
CA LYS A 23 27.40 -3.54 0.25
C LYS A 23 27.38 -4.04 -1.19
N ARG A 24 27.85 -5.27 -1.41
CA ARG A 24 27.77 -5.93 -2.73
C ARG A 24 26.32 -6.16 -3.13
N PHE A 25 25.51 -6.67 -2.20
CA PHE A 25 24.10 -6.96 -2.42
C PHE A 25 23.28 -5.72 -2.81
N ARG A 26 23.42 -4.61 -2.07
CA ARG A 26 22.76 -3.33 -2.42
C ARG A 26 23.14 -2.86 -3.81
N LYS A 27 24.43 -2.92 -4.18
CA LYS A 27 24.89 -2.54 -5.53
C LYS A 27 24.26 -3.41 -6.62
N LEU A 28 24.07 -4.71 -6.35
CA LEU A 28 23.44 -5.64 -7.29
C LEU A 28 21.95 -5.31 -7.47
N CYS A 29 21.22 -5.14 -6.37
CA CYS A 29 19.80 -4.77 -6.35
C CYS A 29 19.52 -3.38 -6.95
N PHE A 30 20.45 -2.43 -6.78
CA PHE A 30 20.28 -1.06 -7.29
C PHE A 30 20.02 -1.01 -8.80
N ASN A 31 20.56 -1.96 -9.56
CA ASN A 31 20.38 -2.04 -11.00
C ASN A 31 19.13 -2.84 -11.41
N GLY A 32 18.27 -3.20 -10.46
CA GLY A 32 17.07 -4.02 -10.62
C GLY A 32 17.21 -5.43 -10.04
N CYS A 33 16.15 -5.93 -9.42
CA CYS A 33 16.06 -7.33 -9.00
C CYS A 33 15.46 -8.17 -10.14
N PRO A 34 16.00 -9.36 -10.47
CA PRO A 34 15.39 -10.23 -11.47
C PRO A 34 14.01 -10.74 -10.99
N TYR A 35 13.13 -11.05 -11.94
CA TYR A 35 11.80 -11.59 -11.64
C TYR A 35 11.82 -13.10 -11.45
N GLU A 36 12.83 -13.77 -12.02
CA GLU A 36 13.05 -15.19 -11.95
C GLU A 36 13.41 -15.66 -10.54
N GLN A 37 13.17 -16.95 -10.25
CA GLN A 37 13.65 -17.65 -9.04
C GLN A 37 13.41 -16.93 -7.71
N SER A 38 12.31 -16.17 -7.60
CA SER A 38 11.91 -15.50 -6.36
C SER A 38 12.90 -14.42 -5.87
N TYR A 39 13.86 -14.00 -6.70
CA TYR A 39 14.93 -13.09 -6.26
C TYR A 39 14.37 -11.77 -5.72
N ARG A 40 13.46 -11.10 -6.44
CA ARG A 40 12.90 -9.82 -5.98
C ARG A 40 12.24 -9.93 -4.61
N SER A 41 11.46 -10.99 -4.37
CA SER A 41 10.80 -11.26 -3.08
C SER A 41 11.84 -11.36 -1.96
N THR A 42 12.84 -12.24 -2.11
CA THR A 42 13.92 -12.39 -1.11
C THR A 42 14.72 -11.09 -0.93
N CYS A 43 15.00 -10.38 -2.02
CA CYS A 43 15.75 -9.14 -1.99
C CYS A 43 15.02 -8.05 -1.20
N TRP A 44 13.71 -7.88 -1.44
CA TRP A 44 12.91 -6.88 -0.73
C TRP A 44 12.79 -7.20 0.75
N LYS A 45 12.62 -8.48 1.11
CA LYS A 45 12.65 -8.94 2.50
C LYS A 45 13.96 -8.55 3.21
N LEU A 46 15.11 -8.67 2.53
CA LEU A 46 16.40 -8.25 3.10
C LEU A 46 16.55 -6.72 3.16
N LEU A 47 16.21 -6.01 2.08
CA LEU A 47 16.38 -4.56 1.98
C LEU A 47 15.45 -3.77 2.91
N LEU A 48 14.30 -4.35 3.26
CA LEU A 48 13.32 -3.81 4.21
C LEU A 48 13.49 -4.40 5.62
N ASN A 49 14.63 -5.02 5.91
CA ASN A 49 15.00 -5.53 7.24
C ASN A 49 14.01 -6.55 7.84
N TYR A 50 13.29 -7.30 7.00
CA TYR A 50 12.46 -8.42 7.45
C TYR A 50 13.31 -9.68 7.68
N LEU A 51 14.21 -9.99 6.74
CA LEU A 51 15.20 -11.05 6.89
C LEU A 51 16.54 -10.47 7.39
N PRO A 52 17.21 -11.13 8.34
CA PRO A 52 18.56 -10.75 8.76
C PRO A 52 19.60 -11.14 7.70
N ARG A 53 20.83 -10.62 7.84
CA ARG A 53 21.94 -10.95 6.91
C ARG A 53 22.45 -12.39 7.08
N GLU A 54 22.26 -13.01 8.24
CA GLU A 54 22.65 -14.38 8.54
C GLU A 54 21.60 -15.38 8.04
N ARG A 55 21.93 -16.09 6.95
CA ARG A 55 20.97 -16.99 6.26
C ARG A 55 20.48 -18.14 7.14
N SER A 56 21.32 -18.63 8.04
CA SER A 56 21.00 -19.74 8.95
C SER A 56 19.79 -19.46 9.85
N THR A 57 19.52 -18.18 10.13
CA THR A 57 18.42 -17.75 11.02
C THR A 57 17.11 -17.46 10.29
N TRP A 58 17.09 -17.43 8.96
CA TRP A 58 15.91 -17.02 8.18
C TRP A 58 14.65 -17.80 8.54
N LYS A 59 14.75 -19.13 8.54
CA LYS A 59 13.62 -20.01 8.86
C LYS A 59 13.02 -19.71 10.24
N GLN A 60 13.88 -19.50 11.25
CA GLN A 60 13.44 -19.18 12.60
C GLN A 60 12.73 -17.82 12.66
N VAL A 61 13.26 -16.81 11.96
CA VAL A 61 12.65 -15.48 11.89
C VAL A 61 11.30 -15.55 11.19
N GLU A 62 11.21 -16.20 10.03
CA GLU A 62 9.96 -16.34 9.29
C GLU A 62 8.89 -17.09 10.11
N GLU A 63 9.23 -18.21 10.74
CA GLU A 63 8.29 -18.96 11.60
C GLU A 63 7.77 -18.11 12.77
N LYS A 64 8.65 -17.34 13.41
CA LYS A 64 8.28 -16.44 14.50
C LYS A 64 7.29 -15.37 14.00
N GLN A 65 7.60 -14.72 12.87
CA GLN A 65 6.80 -13.64 12.31
C GLN A 65 5.44 -14.16 11.83
N ARG A 66 5.38 -15.32 11.17
CA ARG A 66 4.15 -16.03 10.81
C ARG A 66 3.27 -16.30 12.02
N LYS A 67 3.85 -16.79 13.12
CA LYS A 67 3.12 -17.02 14.36
C LYS A 67 2.58 -15.73 14.96
N THR A 68 3.38 -14.66 14.99
CA THR A 68 2.96 -13.35 15.50
C THR A 68 1.83 -12.74 14.68
N TYR A 69 1.92 -12.80 13.36
CA TYR A 69 0.86 -12.28 12.49
C TYR A 69 -0.45 -13.06 12.64
N ALA A 70 -0.38 -14.40 12.74
CA ALA A 70 -1.56 -15.21 13.02
C ALA A 70 -2.24 -14.86 14.35
N GLN A 71 -1.46 -14.51 15.39
CA GLN A 71 -2.00 -13.99 16.66
C GLN A 71 -2.74 -12.66 16.46
N PHE A 72 -2.22 -11.75 15.64
CA PHE A 72 -2.92 -10.50 15.35
C PHE A 72 -4.25 -10.72 14.64
N ILE A 73 -4.32 -11.65 13.68
CA ILE A 73 -5.59 -12.01 13.02
C ILE A 73 -6.59 -12.55 14.06
N ASP A 74 -6.17 -13.50 14.90
CA ASP A 74 -7.04 -14.11 15.89
C ASP A 74 -7.58 -13.08 16.90
N GLU A 75 -6.73 -12.18 17.39
CA GLU A 75 -7.12 -11.17 18.38
C GLU A 75 -7.94 -10.01 17.80
N MET A 76 -7.57 -9.52 16.62
CA MET A 76 -8.12 -8.27 16.05
C MET A 76 -9.21 -8.48 15.00
N ILE A 77 -9.32 -9.68 14.42
CA ILE A 77 -10.30 -10.00 13.38
C ILE A 77 -11.31 -11.06 13.84
N ILE A 78 -10.85 -12.16 14.47
CA ILE A 78 -11.72 -13.30 14.81
C ILE A 78 -12.43 -13.11 16.15
N LYS A 79 -11.69 -12.76 17.21
CA LYS A 79 -12.22 -12.56 18.56
C LYS A 79 -12.89 -11.21 18.89
N PRO A 80 -12.98 -10.17 18.03
CA PRO A 80 -13.75 -8.98 18.35
C PRO A 80 -15.25 -9.32 18.45
N GLY A 81 -15.73 -9.61 19.67
CA GLY A 81 -17.16 -9.82 19.94
C GLY A 81 -17.58 -11.25 20.32
N VAL A 82 -16.77 -12.29 20.12
CA VAL A 82 -17.11 -13.67 20.56
C VAL A 82 -17.26 -13.75 22.10
N LYS A 83 -16.60 -12.85 22.84
CA LYS A 83 -16.75 -12.74 24.30
C LYS A 83 -18.14 -12.26 24.76
N ALA A 84 -18.97 -11.70 23.88
CA ALA A 84 -20.30 -11.18 24.27
C ALA A 84 -21.44 -12.20 24.08
N SER A 85 -21.27 -13.23 23.23
CA SER A 85 -22.36 -14.12 22.82
C SER A 85 -22.25 -15.57 23.28
N GLN A 86 -21.26 -15.93 24.12
CA GLN A 86 -21.05 -17.33 24.48
C GLN A 86 -22.12 -17.94 25.41
N ASP A 87 -22.86 -17.16 26.19
CA ASP A 87 -23.72 -17.74 27.23
C ASP A 87 -25.23 -17.72 26.95
N GLY A 88 -25.71 -17.11 25.86
CA GLY A 88 -27.14 -17.12 25.52
C GLY A 88 -28.07 -16.54 26.61
N VAL A 89 -27.51 -15.87 27.62
CA VAL A 89 -28.24 -15.20 28.68
C VAL A 89 -28.67 -13.84 28.15
N ILE A 90 -29.97 -13.56 28.19
CA ILE A 90 -30.50 -12.21 28.02
C ILE A 90 -30.08 -11.44 29.28
N CYS A 91 -28.90 -10.82 29.24
CA CYS A 91 -28.42 -9.92 30.29
C CYS A 91 -29.00 -8.53 30.06
N ASP A 92 -29.39 -7.86 31.14
CA ASP A 92 -29.76 -6.45 31.12
C ASP A 92 -28.54 -5.60 30.77
N VAL A 93 -28.46 -5.16 29.51
CA VAL A 93 -27.33 -4.38 28.96
C VAL A 93 -27.29 -2.93 29.44
N THR A 94 -28.25 -2.49 30.28
CA THR A 94 -28.32 -1.09 30.74
C THR A 94 -27.09 -0.67 31.57
N PHE A 95 -26.40 -1.64 32.18
CA PHE A 95 -25.16 -1.43 32.95
C PHE A 95 -23.91 -2.07 32.31
N GLU A 96 -24.07 -2.72 31.16
CA GLU A 96 -22.97 -3.30 30.38
C GLU A 96 -22.70 -2.48 29.13
N ASP A 97 -21.57 -2.74 28.47
CA ASP A 97 -21.18 -1.99 27.30
C ASP A 97 -22.11 -2.23 26.11
N HIS A 98 -22.78 -1.18 25.62
CA HIS A 98 -23.83 -1.27 24.59
C HIS A 98 -23.58 -0.31 23.40
N PRO A 99 -24.24 -0.50 22.24
CA PRO A 99 -23.98 0.29 21.02
C PRO A 99 -24.14 1.82 21.17
N LEU A 100 -25.00 2.25 22.08
CA LEU A 100 -25.28 3.66 22.36
C LEU A 100 -24.50 4.21 23.55
N ASN A 101 -23.50 3.47 24.06
CA ASN A 101 -22.74 3.86 25.24
C ASN A 101 -21.89 5.10 24.92
N PRO A 102 -22.08 6.25 25.60
CA PRO A 102 -21.35 7.47 25.30
C PRO A 102 -19.89 7.45 25.79
N ASN A 103 -19.48 6.42 26.55
CA ASN A 103 -18.12 6.31 27.05
C ASN A 103 -17.12 6.09 25.88
N PRO A 104 -16.10 6.95 25.71
CA PRO A 104 -15.10 6.77 24.64
C PRO A 104 -14.31 5.46 24.74
N ASP A 105 -14.21 4.88 25.94
CA ASP A 105 -13.54 3.60 26.23
C ASP A 105 -14.45 2.38 26.03
N SER A 106 -15.70 2.59 25.59
CA SER A 106 -16.62 1.53 25.17
C SER A 106 -16.01 0.70 24.05
N LYS A 107 -16.16 -0.64 24.12
CA LYS A 107 -15.85 -1.57 23.03
C LYS A 107 -16.75 -1.30 21.82
N TRP A 108 -17.98 -0.87 22.01
CA TRP A 108 -18.86 -0.44 20.92
C TRP A 108 -18.39 0.86 20.28
N ALA A 109 -17.98 1.86 21.07
CA ALA A 109 -17.37 3.07 20.52
C ALA A 109 -16.09 2.74 19.72
N ALA A 110 -15.25 1.84 20.23
CA ALA A 110 -14.08 1.33 19.49
C ALA A 110 -14.48 0.57 18.21
N TYR A 111 -15.52 -0.28 18.28
CA TYR A 111 -16.03 -1.02 17.13
C TYR A 111 -16.53 -0.11 16.01
N PHE A 112 -17.28 0.95 16.34
CA PHE A 112 -17.75 1.92 15.35
C PHE A 112 -16.61 2.74 14.75
N ARG A 113 -15.63 3.17 15.56
CA ARG A 113 -14.40 3.82 15.05
C ARG A 113 -13.63 2.90 14.11
N ASP A 114 -13.49 1.62 14.47
CA ASP A 114 -12.85 0.63 13.61
C ASP A 114 -13.62 0.44 12.30
N ASN A 115 -14.97 0.49 12.31
CA ASN A 115 -15.79 0.37 11.10
C ASN A 115 -15.65 1.60 10.18
N GLU A 116 -15.57 2.82 10.72
CA GLU A 116 -15.31 4.03 9.93
C GLU A 116 -13.97 3.93 9.19
N MET A 117 -12.92 3.51 9.91
CA MET A 117 -11.61 3.23 9.35
C MET A 117 -11.67 2.14 8.28
N LEU A 118 -12.35 1.01 8.58
CA LEU A 118 -12.46 -0.13 7.68
C LEU A 118 -13.15 0.23 6.36
N VAL A 119 -14.24 1.02 6.41
CA VAL A 119 -14.93 1.49 5.19
C VAL A 119 -14.03 2.37 4.32
N GLN A 120 -13.11 3.13 4.92
CA GLN A 120 -12.13 3.89 4.17
C GLN A 120 -11.11 2.96 3.49
N ILE A 121 -10.59 1.98 4.23
CA ILE A 121 -9.65 0.98 3.72
C ILE A 121 -10.28 0.18 2.57
N ASP A 122 -11.51 -0.34 2.73
CA ASP A 122 -12.25 -1.09 1.69
C ASP A 122 -12.30 -0.30 0.38
N LYS A 123 -12.72 0.97 0.44
CA LYS A 123 -12.82 1.83 -0.75
C LYS A 123 -11.49 2.03 -1.47
N ASP A 124 -10.40 2.15 -0.72
CA ASP A 124 -9.08 2.38 -1.29
C ASP A 124 -8.48 1.08 -1.85
N CYS A 125 -8.62 -0.05 -1.13
CA CYS A 125 -8.18 -1.36 -1.60
C CYS A 125 -8.92 -1.81 -2.87
N ARG A 126 -10.23 -1.55 -2.99
CA ARG A 126 -10.99 -1.87 -4.22
C ARG A 126 -10.50 -1.13 -5.46
N ARG A 127 -9.89 0.06 -5.27
CA ARG A 127 -9.38 0.92 -6.35
C ARG A 127 -7.87 0.78 -6.56
N LEU A 128 -7.22 -0.11 -5.83
CA LEU A 128 -5.77 -0.31 -5.87
C LEU A 128 -5.33 -0.86 -7.23
N CYS A 129 -4.38 -0.17 -7.87
CA CYS A 129 -3.83 -0.52 -9.19
C CYS A 129 -4.91 -0.94 -10.21
N PRO A 130 -5.82 -0.02 -10.61
CA PRO A 130 -7.03 -0.37 -11.37
C PRO A 130 -6.75 -0.97 -12.75
N ASP A 131 -5.58 -0.68 -13.34
CA ASP A 131 -5.14 -1.25 -14.61
C ASP A 131 -4.74 -2.73 -14.53
N LEU A 132 -4.65 -3.27 -13.30
CA LEU A 132 -4.21 -4.64 -13.04
C LEU A 132 -5.35 -5.46 -12.41
N ASN A 133 -5.86 -6.44 -13.16
CA ASN A 133 -6.89 -7.37 -12.67
C ASN A 133 -6.42 -8.30 -11.53
N PHE A 134 -5.15 -8.25 -11.13
CA PHE A 134 -4.60 -9.07 -10.06
C PHE A 134 -5.36 -8.90 -8.74
N PHE A 135 -5.60 -7.65 -8.31
CA PHE A 135 -6.19 -7.39 -7.00
C PHE A 135 -7.65 -7.86 -6.89
N GLN A 136 -8.37 -7.92 -8.01
CA GLN A 136 -9.76 -8.38 -8.07
C GLN A 136 -9.90 -9.90 -8.18
N LYS A 137 -8.81 -10.63 -8.47
CA LYS A 137 -8.83 -12.09 -8.56
C LYS A 137 -8.82 -12.74 -7.18
N ALA A 138 -9.36 -13.95 -7.12
CA ALA A 138 -9.24 -14.83 -5.97
C ALA A 138 -7.76 -15.16 -5.70
N THR A 139 -7.34 -15.04 -4.45
CA THR A 139 -6.06 -15.60 -3.99
C THR A 139 -6.12 -17.13 -3.99
N GLU A 140 -4.99 -17.78 -4.27
CA GLU A 140 -4.82 -19.24 -4.12
C GLU A 140 -4.85 -19.67 -2.63
N PHE A 141 -4.64 -18.73 -1.71
CA PHE A 141 -4.52 -18.95 -0.28
C PHE A 141 -5.50 -18.07 0.51
N PRO A 142 -6.82 -18.33 0.38
CA PRO A 142 -7.81 -17.60 1.16
C PRO A 142 -7.69 -17.97 2.64
N SER A 143 -7.92 -17.00 3.53
CA SER A 143 -8.04 -17.29 4.96
C SER A 143 -9.37 -18.00 5.25
N ILE A 144 -9.35 -19.33 5.27
CA ILE A 144 -10.57 -20.17 5.36
C ILE A 144 -11.42 -19.81 6.58
N ASP A 145 -10.81 -19.57 7.73
CA ASP A 145 -11.52 -19.20 8.96
C ASP A 145 -12.29 -17.88 8.83
N LEU A 146 -11.80 -16.97 7.98
CA LEU A 146 -12.41 -15.66 7.71
C LEU A 146 -13.41 -15.71 6.55
N VAL A 147 -13.28 -16.65 5.61
CA VAL A 147 -14.08 -16.65 4.38
C VAL A 147 -15.23 -17.65 4.44
N CYS A 148 -15.03 -18.78 5.12
CA CYS A 148 -16.04 -19.84 5.31
C CYS A 148 -16.77 -19.68 6.65
N GLY A 149 -16.95 -18.44 7.10
CA GLY A 149 -17.38 -18.13 8.46
C GLY A 149 -18.60 -18.95 8.91
N ASN A 150 -18.37 -19.95 9.75
CA ASN A 150 -19.41 -20.44 10.66
C ASN A 150 -20.01 -19.19 11.33
N ASN A 151 -21.33 -19.13 11.51
CA ASN A 151 -22.14 -17.97 11.96
C ASN A 151 -21.74 -17.29 13.31
N LYS A 152 -20.51 -17.47 13.79
CA LYS A 152 -19.95 -17.00 15.06
C LYS A 152 -18.85 -15.93 14.93
N VAL A 153 -18.34 -15.66 13.72
CA VAL A 153 -17.27 -14.64 13.50
C VAL A 153 -17.75 -13.58 12.52
N ASP A 154 -17.70 -12.30 12.93
CA ASP A 154 -18.04 -11.17 12.08
C ASP A 154 -16.81 -10.73 11.29
N THR A 155 -16.68 -11.27 10.08
CA THR A 155 -15.58 -11.03 9.14
C THR A 155 -15.52 -9.55 8.74
N LEU A 156 -14.35 -9.03 8.34
CA LEU A 156 -14.25 -7.64 7.83
C LEU A 156 -15.25 -7.36 6.70
N ARG A 157 -15.39 -8.30 5.75
CA ARG A 157 -16.39 -8.26 4.68
C ARG A 157 -17.81 -7.99 5.20
N LYS A 158 -18.28 -8.79 6.16
CA LYS A 158 -19.60 -8.63 6.78
C LYS A 158 -19.74 -7.29 7.52
N ARG A 159 -18.70 -6.83 8.21
CA ARG A 159 -18.70 -5.53 8.90
C ARG A 159 -18.88 -4.38 7.92
N VAL A 160 -18.19 -4.40 6.78
CA VAL A 160 -18.36 -3.39 5.72
C VAL A 160 -19.76 -3.46 5.13
N GLU A 161 -20.26 -4.65 4.79
CA GLU A 161 -21.62 -4.82 4.23
C GLU A 161 -22.71 -4.25 5.14
N GLN A 162 -22.58 -4.42 6.47
CA GLN A 162 -23.52 -3.86 7.45
C GLN A 162 -23.48 -2.32 7.51
N CYS A 163 -22.35 -1.69 7.16
CA CYS A 163 -22.23 -0.24 7.09
C CYS A 163 -22.82 0.36 5.80
N VAL A 164 -23.11 -0.45 4.78
CA VAL A 164 -23.70 0.02 3.51
C VAL A 164 -25.22 0.03 3.60
N LEU A 165 -25.81 1.22 3.61
CA LEU A 165 -27.27 1.38 3.60
C LEU A 165 -27.86 0.94 2.25
N ARG A 166 -28.78 -0.05 2.29
CA ARG A 166 -29.60 -0.41 1.14
C ARG A 166 -30.81 0.50 1.08
N SER A 167 -30.98 1.22 -0.03
CA SER A 167 -32.18 2.03 -0.28
C SER A 167 -33.04 1.36 -1.34
N GLU A 168 -34.34 1.26 -1.08
CA GLU A 168 -35.34 0.82 -2.07
C GLU A 168 -36.40 1.91 -2.26
N THR A 169 -36.99 1.97 -3.45
CA THR A 169 -38.06 2.94 -3.74
C THR A 169 -39.41 2.34 -3.35
N VAL A 170 -40.13 3.00 -2.45
CA VAL A 170 -41.51 2.64 -2.12
C VAL A 170 -42.43 3.12 -3.23
N ALA A 171 -43.29 2.24 -3.74
CA ALA A 171 -44.31 2.56 -4.72
C ALA A 171 -45.70 2.27 -4.17
N THR A 172 -46.56 3.28 -4.17
CA THR A 172 -47.96 3.16 -3.79
C THR A 172 -48.79 2.87 -5.03
N ASN A 173 -49.60 1.81 -5.01
CA ASN A 173 -50.59 1.60 -6.06
C ASN A 173 -51.81 2.54 -5.86
N ARG A 174 -52.70 2.61 -6.86
CA ARG A 174 -53.91 3.46 -6.81
C ARG A 174 -54.92 3.07 -5.72
N LEU A 175 -54.71 1.94 -5.05
CA LEU A 175 -55.51 1.45 -3.92
C LEU A 175 -54.85 1.82 -2.57
N GLY A 176 -53.77 2.61 -2.56
CA GLY A 176 -53.05 2.99 -1.35
C GLY A 176 -52.14 1.89 -0.78
N ILE A 177 -52.01 0.76 -1.46
CA ILE A 177 -51.12 -0.32 -1.04
C ILE A 177 -49.69 0.07 -1.41
N SER A 178 -48.83 0.15 -0.39
CA SER A 178 -47.40 0.42 -0.53
C SER A 178 -46.66 -0.89 -0.79
N ASN A 179 -46.03 -1.01 -1.95
CA ASN A 179 -45.11 -2.10 -2.26
C ASN A 179 -43.71 -1.54 -2.44
N MET A 180 -42.69 -2.23 -1.92
CA MET A 180 -41.31 -1.93 -2.30
C MET A 180 -41.14 -2.29 -3.77
N ARG A 181 -40.88 -1.30 -4.62
CA ARG A 181 -40.47 -1.58 -5.99
C ARG A 181 -38.97 -1.86 -5.93
N THR A 182 -38.59 -3.10 -6.24
CA THR A 182 -37.26 -3.35 -6.78
C THR A 182 -37.14 -2.44 -8.00
N SER A 183 -36.35 -1.37 -7.86
CA SER A 183 -35.97 -0.57 -9.03
C SER A 183 -35.44 -1.58 -10.04
N ARG A 184 -36.00 -1.62 -11.26
CA ARG A 184 -35.41 -2.42 -12.36
C ARG A 184 -33.93 -2.12 -12.31
N LEU A 185 -33.13 -3.15 -12.05
CA LEU A 185 -31.68 -3.05 -11.85
C LEU A 185 -31.09 -2.15 -12.95
N ARG A 186 -30.87 -0.87 -12.64
CA ARG A 186 -29.59 -0.28 -13.01
C ARG A 186 -28.60 -1.11 -12.21
N SER A 187 -27.59 -1.66 -12.87
CA SER A 187 -26.52 -2.49 -12.33
C SER A 187 -25.66 -1.75 -11.28
N ASN A 188 -26.27 -1.11 -10.29
CA ASN A 188 -25.61 -0.48 -9.15
C ASN A 188 -25.12 -1.52 -8.11
N SER A 189 -24.93 -2.78 -8.52
CA SER A 189 -24.30 -3.83 -7.71
C SER A 189 -22.99 -4.35 -8.32
N GLU A 190 -22.49 -3.76 -9.41
CA GLU A 190 -21.16 -4.11 -9.94
C GLU A 190 -20.02 -3.50 -9.10
N GLY A 191 -20.26 -2.38 -8.41
CA GLY A 191 -19.22 -1.67 -7.65
C GLY A 191 -18.79 -2.34 -6.33
N TYR A 192 -19.59 -3.27 -5.81
CA TYR A 192 -19.35 -3.97 -4.53
C TYR A 192 -19.51 -5.49 -4.66
N ALA A 193 -19.38 -6.04 -5.88
CA ALA A 193 -19.44 -7.48 -6.06
C ALA A 193 -18.26 -8.16 -5.34
N THR A 194 -18.56 -8.94 -4.30
CA THR A 194 -17.60 -9.80 -3.61
C THR A 194 -17.53 -11.15 -4.31
N LEU A 195 -16.39 -11.84 -4.15
CA LEU A 195 -16.24 -13.19 -4.68
C LEU A 195 -17.14 -14.17 -3.92
N ALA A 196 -17.38 -15.35 -4.53
CA ALA A 196 -18.24 -16.37 -3.96
C ALA A 196 -17.77 -16.83 -2.57
N GLU A 197 -18.66 -17.46 -1.81
CA GLU A 197 -18.32 -18.03 -0.50
C GLU A 197 -17.15 -19.02 -0.62
N GLY A 198 -16.20 -18.96 0.31
CA GLY A 198 -14.94 -19.70 0.25
C GLY A 198 -13.84 -19.06 -0.60
N GLN A 199 -14.11 -17.95 -1.31
CA GLN A 199 -13.10 -17.19 -2.04
C GLN A 199 -12.80 -15.83 -1.40
N GLU A 200 -11.54 -15.44 -1.50
CA GLU A 200 -11.02 -14.16 -1.02
C GLU A 200 -10.26 -13.46 -2.14
N ALA A 201 -10.56 -12.19 -2.39
CA ALA A 201 -9.84 -11.40 -3.36
C ALA A 201 -8.52 -10.89 -2.78
N HIS A 202 -7.53 -10.68 -3.65
CA HIS A 202 -6.25 -10.09 -3.25
C HIS A 202 -6.39 -8.71 -2.57
N TRP A 203 -7.38 -7.90 -2.96
CA TRP A 203 -7.65 -6.62 -2.29
C TRP A 203 -8.19 -6.80 -0.85
N GLU A 204 -8.90 -7.88 -0.54
CA GLU A 204 -9.38 -8.20 0.82
C GLU A 204 -8.21 -8.58 1.74
N VAL A 205 -7.21 -9.25 1.18
CA VAL A 205 -5.95 -9.52 1.90
C VAL A 205 -5.23 -8.21 2.23
N CYS A 206 -5.18 -7.27 1.29
CA CYS A 206 -4.59 -5.94 1.52
C CYS A 206 -5.39 -5.14 2.58
N GLU A 207 -6.72 -5.20 2.52
CA GLU A 207 -7.60 -4.59 3.53
C GLU A 207 -7.28 -5.11 4.93
N ARG A 208 -7.14 -6.43 5.09
CA ARG A 208 -6.81 -7.05 6.38
C ARG A 208 -5.45 -6.60 6.90
N ILE A 209 -4.42 -6.56 6.05
CA ILE A 209 -3.08 -6.08 6.42
C ILE A 209 -3.14 -4.63 6.93
N LEU A 210 -3.81 -3.74 6.19
CA LEU A 210 -3.93 -2.32 6.53
C LEU A 210 -4.73 -2.12 7.81
N PHE A 211 -5.83 -2.87 7.98
CA PHE A 211 -6.64 -2.81 9.18
C PHE A 211 -5.84 -3.21 10.42
N ILE A 212 -5.12 -4.35 10.36
CA ILE A 212 -4.26 -4.81 11.47
C ILE A 212 -3.16 -3.77 11.76
N TYR A 213 -2.51 -3.24 10.72
CA TYR A 213 -1.49 -2.21 10.90
C TYR A 213 -2.05 -0.96 11.61
N ALA A 214 -3.20 -0.45 11.16
CA ALA A 214 -3.82 0.74 11.73
C ALA A 214 -4.27 0.51 13.19
N LYS A 215 -4.78 -0.68 13.51
CA LYS A 215 -5.10 -1.10 14.89
C LYS A 215 -3.88 -1.12 15.80
N LEU A 216 -2.73 -1.59 15.29
CA LEU A 216 -1.46 -1.63 16.04
C LEU A 216 -0.82 -0.25 16.20
N ASN A 217 -1.18 0.73 15.37
CA ASN A 217 -0.60 2.06 15.35
C ASN A 217 -1.68 3.14 15.56
N PRO A 218 -2.39 3.18 16.71
CA PRO A 218 -3.55 4.08 16.90
C PRO A 218 -3.21 5.56 16.85
N GLY A 219 -1.94 5.95 17.06
CA GLY A 219 -1.49 7.33 16.92
C GLY A 219 -1.40 7.83 15.48
N LEU A 220 -1.31 6.90 14.51
CA LEU A 220 -1.33 7.19 13.08
C LEU A 220 -2.67 6.78 12.44
N GLY A 221 -3.14 5.57 12.78
CA GLY A 221 -4.30 4.94 12.15
C GLY A 221 -4.04 4.59 10.69
N TYR A 222 -5.12 4.56 9.91
CA TYR A 222 -5.05 4.46 8.45
C TYR A 222 -5.12 5.84 7.82
N VAL A 223 -4.26 6.10 6.84
CA VAL A 223 -4.26 7.33 6.04
C VAL A 223 -4.35 6.93 4.56
N GLN A 224 -5.22 7.61 3.81
CA GLN A 224 -5.38 7.37 2.38
C GLN A 224 -4.03 7.48 1.66
N GLY A 225 -3.71 6.50 0.80
CA GLY A 225 -2.43 6.38 0.13
C GLY A 225 -1.54 5.28 0.72
N MET A 226 -1.78 4.83 1.96
CA MET A 226 -1.05 3.68 2.52
C MET A 226 -1.30 2.39 1.74
N ASN A 227 -2.50 2.23 1.16
CA ASN A 227 -2.82 1.16 0.23
C ASN A 227 -1.89 1.14 -1.00
N GLU A 228 -1.48 2.29 -1.49
CA GLU A 228 -0.58 2.43 -2.66
C GLU A 228 0.88 2.10 -2.33
N ILE A 229 1.24 2.11 -1.05
CA ILE A 229 2.53 1.60 -0.56
C ILE A 229 2.46 0.09 -0.37
N LEU A 230 1.36 -0.42 0.19
CA LEU A 230 1.20 -1.85 0.41
C LEU A 230 1.06 -2.65 -0.90
N GLY A 231 0.30 -2.13 -1.87
CA GLY A 231 -0.03 -2.83 -3.11
C GLY A 231 1.17 -3.42 -3.85
N PRO A 232 2.23 -2.63 -4.15
CA PRO A 232 3.42 -3.16 -4.80
C PRO A 232 4.17 -4.22 -3.97
N LEU A 233 4.26 -4.06 -2.65
CA LEU A 233 4.86 -5.07 -1.75
C LEU A 233 4.10 -6.39 -1.83
N TYR A 234 2.77 -6.31 -1.66
CA TYR A 234 1.90 -7.48 -1.70
C TYR A 234 1.95 -8.16 -3.05
N TYR A 235 1.91 -7.40 -4.15
CA TYR A 235 2.04 -7.97 -5.49
C TYR A 235 3.34 -8.76 -5.65
N VAL A 236 4.48 -8.23 -5.21
CA VAL A 236 5.77 -8.94 -5.32
C VAL A 236 5.75 -10.28 -4.59
N PHE A 237 5.20 -10.34 -3.38
CA PHE A 237 5.17 -11.58 -2.61
C PHE A 237 4.06 -12.55 -3.07
N ALA A 238 2.89 -12.04 -3.43
CA ALA A 238 1.74 -12.85 -3.84
C ALA A 238 1.80 -13.28 -5.32
N SER A 239 2.71 -12.73 -6.13
CA SER A 239 3.00 -13.19 -7.50
C SER A 239 4.33 -13.95 -7.61
N ASP A 240 4.95 -14.30 -6.48
CA ASP A 240 6.23 -15.01 -6.45
C ASP A 240 6.15 -16.37 -7.20
N PRO A 241 7.18 -16.78 -7.96
CA PRO A 241 7.17 -18.08 -8.63
C PRO A 241 6.99 -19.29 -7.69
N SER A 242 7.52 -19.19 -6.47
CA SER A 242 7.42 -20.24 -5.45
C SER A 242 6.06 -20.21 -4.76
N ARG A 243 5.34 -21.33 -4.87
CA ARG A 243 4.05 -21.52 -4.20
C ARG A 243 4.17 -21.42 -2.67
N GLU A 244 5.25 -21.95 -2.10
CA GLU A 244 5.51 -21.90 -0.66
C GLU A 244 5.70 -20.46 -0.15
N LEU A 245 6.34 -19.60 -0.96
CA LEU A 245 6.49 -18.18 -0.60
C LEU A 245 5.18 -17.43 -0.74
N ARG A 246 4.39 -17.70 -1.80
CA ARG A 246 3.08 -17.06 -2.01
C ARG A 246 2.10 -17.34 -0.87
N GLU A 247 2.13 -18.54 -0.28
CA GLU A 247 1.28 -18.92 0.86
C GLU A 247 1.45 -17.95 2.05
N HIS A 248 2.65 -17.40 2.20
CA HIS A 248 2.99 -16.50 3.31
C HIS A 248 3.07 -15.02 2.88
N ALA A 249 2.63 -14.70 1.65
CA ALA A 249 2.71 -13.36 1.09
C ALA A 249 2.05 -12.30 1.97
N GLU A 250 0.92 -12.63 2.61
CA GLU A 250 0.21 -11.70 3.50
C GLU A 250 1.09 -11.28 4.69
N THR A 251 1.67 -12.25 5.40
CA THR A 251 2.53 -11.97 6.56
C THR A 251 3.80 -11.23 6.16
N ASP A 252 4.45 -11.68 5.08
CA ASP A 252 5.67 -11.06 4.59
C ASP A 252 5.41 -9.60 4.17
N SER A 253 4.25 -9.34 3.54
CA SER A 253 3.79 -7.99 3.21
C SER A 253 3.60 -7.15 4.45
N PHE A 254 2.93 -7.67 5.48
CA PHE A 254 2.66 -6.92 6.71
C PHE A 254 3.96 -6.44 7.39
N PHE A 255 4.96 -7.31 7.55
CA PHE A 255 6.20 -6.92 8.22
C PHE A 255 7.09 -6.02 7.35
N CYS A 256 7.20 -6.30 6.04
CA CYS A 256 7.94 -5.42 5.14
C CYS A 256 7.29 -4.04 5.06
N PHE A 257 5.96 -3.97 5.01
CA PHE A 257 5.19 -2.73 5.05
C PHE A 257 5.39 -2.00 6.38
N THR A 258 5.32 -2.70 7.50
CA THR A 258 5.53 -2.10 8.83
C THR A 258 6.92 -1.49 8.96
N ASN A 259 7.96 -2.19 8.48
CA ASN A 259 9.32 -1.70 8.49
C ASN A 259 9.48 -0.47 7.59
N LEU A 260 8.92 -0.49 6.37
CA LEU A 260 8.94 0.67 5.49
C LEU A 260 8.21 1.87 6.10
N MET A 261 7.00 1.65 6.64
CA MET A 261 6.21 2.68 7.32
C MET A 261 6.93 3.26 8.53
N SER A 262 7.77 2.49 9.24
CA SER A 262 8.56 3.03 10.34
C SER A 262 9.51 4.16 9.91
N GLU A 263 9.91 4.17 8.64
CA GLU A 263 10.79 5.19 8.05
C GLU A 263 10.02 6.34 7.39
N ILE A 264 8.81 6.08 6.85
CA ILE A 264 8.05 7.07 6.06
C ILE A 264 6.78 7.60 6.74
N ARG A 265 6.40 7.08 7.91
CA ARG A 265 5.14 7.44 8.61
C ARG A 265 4.98 8.93 8.85
N ASP A 266 6.06 9.66 9.07
CA ASP A 266 6.01 11.10 9.35
C ASP A 266 5.44 11.89 8.16
N ASN A 267 5.57 11.35 6.93
CA ASN A 267 4.97 11.92 5.72
C ASN A 267 3.45 11.79 5.64
N PHE A 268 2.85 10.93 6.49
CA PHE A 268 1.39 10.73 6.56
C PHE A 268 0.75 11.51 7.71
N ILE A 269 1.54 12.14 8.58
CA ILE A 269 1.06 12.89 9.72
C ILE A 269 0.94 14.36 9.32
N LYS A 270 -0.29 14.81 9.05
CA LYS A 270 -0.57 16.18 8.61
C LYS A 270 0.02 17.28 9.51
N THR A 271 0.07 17.05 10.82
CA THR A 271 0.66 18.03 11.77
C THR A 271 2.17 18.17 11.63
N LEU A 272 2.84 17.22 10.95
CA LEU A 272 4.26 17.28 10.66
C LEU A 272 4.57 17.97 9.32
N ASP A 273 3.59 18.22 8.46
CA ASP A 273 3.81 18.72 7.09
C ASP A 273 4.67 19.98 7.02
N GLU A 274 4.50 20.89 7.99
CA GLU A 274 5.26 22.15 8.09
C GLU A 274 6.58 22.03 8.85
N THR A 275 6.88 20.86 9.40
CA THR A 275 8.09 20.59 10.18
C THR A 275 9.26 20.11 9.31
N GLN A 276 10.46 20.07 9.89
CA GLN A 276 11.63 19.51 9.23
C GLN A 276 11.54 18.00 8.96
N LEU A 277 10.63 17.31 9.64
CA LEU A 277 10.43 15.86 9.55
C LEU A 277 9.32 15.48 8.56
N GLY A 278 8.42 16.41 8.23
CA GLY A 278 7.31 16.12 7.32
C GLY A 278 7.63 16.37 5.85
N ILE A 279 6.60 16.13 5.05
CA ILE A 279 6.66 16.17 3.59
C ILE A 279 7.06 17.54 3.03
N GLY A 280 6.74 18.64 3.72
CA GLY A 280 7.14 19.99 3.32
C GLY A 280 8.66 20.15 3.24
N SER A 281 9.41 19.54 4.17
CA SER A 281 10.87 19.57 4.13
C SER A 281 11.43 18.82 2.91
N LEU A 282 10.84 17.66 2.56
CA LEU A 282 11.26 16.89 1.38
C LEU A 282 10.98 17.66 0.08
N MET A 283 9.80 18.27 -0.05
CA MET A 283 9.45 19.11 -1.19
C MET A 283 10.38 20.33 -1.30
N ASN A 284 10.72 20.97 -0.18
CA ASN A 284 11.66 22.10 -0.17
C ASN A 284 13.06 21.65 -0.60
N LYS A 285 13.57 20.52 -0.10
CA LYS A 285 14.86 19.96 -0.53
C LYS A 285 14.87 19.62 -2.02
N MET A 286 13.76 19.13 -2.55
CA MET A 286 13.60 18.90 -3.99
C MET A 286 13.66 20.20 -4.79
N MET A 287 12.96 21.25 -4.37
CA MET A 287 13.03 22.54 -5.07
C MET A 287 14.43 23.17 -5.00
N ILE A 288 15.12 23.07 -3.86
CA ILE A 288 16.52 23.54 -3.73
C ILE A 288 17.45 22.77 -4.69
N MET A 289 17.31 21.45 -4.77
CA MET A 289 18.09 20.65 -5.71
C MET A 289 17.77 20.99 -7.17
N LEU A 290 16.50 21.25 -7.49
CA LEU A 290 16.10 21.69 -8.82
C LEU A 290 16.72 23.04 -9.17
N GLU A 291 16.73 24.00 -8.24
CA GLU A 291 17.36 25.31 -8.44
C GLU A 291 18.88 25.20 -8.67
N ASP A 292 19.57 24.34 -7.92
CA ASP A 292 21.01 24.08 -8.10
C ASP A 292 21.32 23.46 -9.48
N LYS A 293 20.48 22.53 -9.95
CA LYS A 293 20.74 21.75 -11.17
C LYS A 293 20.16 22.39 -12.43
N ASP A 294 19.05 23.13 -12.33
CA ASP A 294 18.40 23.88 -13.42
C ASP A 294 17.60 25.09 -12.88
N ALA A 295 18.31 26.17 -12.57
CA ALA A 295 17.72 27.41 -12.08
C ALA A 295 16.69 28.01 -13.05
N THR A 296 16.87 27.86 -14.38
CA THR A 296 15.93 28.38 -15.37
C THR A 296 14.59 27.67 -15.29
N LEU A 297 14.61 26.34 -15.18
CA LEU A 297 13.39 25.56 -14.98
C LEU A 297 12.74 25.91 -13.64
N CYS A 298 13.52 25.98 -12.55
CA CYS A 298 12.99 26.35 -11.23
C CYS A 298 12.28 27.72 -11.25
N HIS A 299 12.91 28.75 -11.84
CA HIS A 299 12.30 30.07 -11.98
C HIS A 299 11.03 30.05 -12.82
N LYS A 300 10.98 29.26 -13.90
CA LYS A 300 9.76 29.09 -14.70
C LYS A 300 8.60 28.54 -13.87
N LEU A 301 8.85 27.53 -13.04
CA LEU A 301 7.82 26.97 -12.15
C LEU A 301 7.35 28.00 -11.11
N GLN A 302 8.29 28.79 -10.56
CA GLN A 302 7.98 29.85 -9.60
C GLN A 302 7.18 31.00 -10.24
N GLU A 303 7.55 31.44 -11.44
CA GLU A 303 6.84 32.50 -12.20
C GLU A 303 5.39 32.12 -12.46
N GLN A 304 5.13 30.84 -12.75
CA GLN A 304 3.78 30.31 -12.95
C GLN A 304 3.03 30.01 -11.65
N GLU A 305 3.62 30.27 -10.49
CA GLU A 305 3.11 29.85 -9.18
C GLU A 305 2.79 28.34 -9.10
N LEU A 306 3.54 27.51 -9.85
CA LEU A 306 3.40 26.06 -9.86
C LEU A 306 4.07 25.46 -8.61
N LYS A 307 3.34 25.49 -7.51
CA LYS A 307 3.84 25.05 -6.20
C LYS A 307 4.04 23.53 -6.13
N PRO A 308 5.11 23.03 -5.49
CA PRO A 308 5.40 21.59 -5.40
C PRO A 308 4.29 20.77 -4.73
N GLN A 309 3.50 21.36 -3.84
CA GLN A 309 2.37 20.69 -3.18
C GLN A 309 1.34 20.13 -4.17
N PHE A 310 1.24 20.71 -5.38
CA PHE A 310 0.26 20.29 -6.38
C PHE A 310 0.65 19.01 -7.14
N PHE A 311 1.91 18.60 -7.10
CA PHE A 311 2.42 17.43 -7.83
C PHE A 311 3.34 16.56 -6.96
N ALA A 312 4.33 17.15 -6.31
CA ALA A 312 5.38 16.43 -5.60
C ALA A 312 4.93 15.83 -4.26
N PHE A 313 3.83 16.33 -3.65
CA PHE A 313 3.27 15.73 -2.45
C PHE A 313 3.01 14.24 -2.68
N ARG A 314 2.25 13.91 -3.73
CA ARG A 314 1.91 12.53 -4.09
C ARG A 314 3.15 11.72 -4.49
N TRP A 315 4.04 12.32 -5.27
CA TRP A 315 5.28 11.68 -5.73
C TRP A 315 6.12 11.17 -4.57
N LEU A 316 6.34 12.01 -3.57
CA LEU A 316 7.25 11.75 -2.46
C LEU A 316 6.57 10.93 -1.35
N THR A 317 5.30 11.20 -1.03
CA THR A 317 4.55 10.42 -0.02
C THR A 317 4.31 8.98 -0.46
N LEU A 318 3.99 8.77 -1.74
CA LEU A 318 3.64 7.46 -2.29
C LEU A 318 4.80 6.76 -3.02
N LEU A 319 6.02 7.29 -2.92
CA LEU A 319 7.20 6.73 -3.56
C LEU A 319 6.98 6.45 -5.07
N PHE A 320 6.30 7.40 -5.73
CA PHE A 320 5.90 7.38 -7.15
C PHE A 320 4.93 6.27 -7.59
N SER A 321 4.30 5.53 -6.66
CA SER A 321 3.45 4.39 -7.03
C SER A 321 2.22 4.74 -7.88
N GLN A 322 1.78 6.02 -7.86
CA GLN A 322 0.71 6.52 -8.73
C GLN A 322 1.22 7.27 -9.98
N GLU A 323 2.53 7.45 -10.18
CA GLU A 323 3.08 8.12 -11.37
C GLU A 323 3.48 7.15 -12.48
N PHE A 324 3.78 5.92 -12.09
CA PHE A 324 4.32 4.90 -12.97
C PHE A 324 3.47 3.63 -12.92
N PRO A 325 3.39 2.87 -14.02
CA PRO A 325 2.77 1.55 -14.00
C PRO A 325 3.55 0.62 -13.06
N LEU A 326 2.86 -0.38 -12.49
CA LEU A 326 3.42 -1.24 -11.45
C LEU A 326 4.83 -1.80 -11.77
N PRO A 327 5.13 -2.34 -12.97
CA PRO A 327 6.48 -2.85 -13.27
C PRO A 327 7.59 -1.79 -13.10
N ASP A 328 7.31 -0.55 -13.46
CA ASP A 328 8.24 0.58 -13.34
C ASP A 328 8.37 1.03 -11.88
N VAL A 329 7.27 0.99 -11.11
CA VAL A 329 7.30 1.21 -9.65
C VAL A 329 8.21 0.18 -8.98
N LEU A 330 8.07 -1.11 -9.31
CA LEU A 330 8.93 -2.17 -8.76
C LEU A 330 10.40 -1.92 -9.11
N ARG A 331 10.67 -1.46 -10.34
CA ARG A 331 12.02 -1.15 -10.79
C ARG A 331 12.61 0.05 -10.05
N ILE A 332 11.84 1.12 -9.82
CA ILE A 332 12.27 2.28 -9.02
C ILE A 332 12.53 1.84 -7.57
N TRP A 333 11.66 1.01 -7.01
CA TRP A 333 11.77 0.52 -5.64
C TRP A 333 12.96 -0.43 -5.43
N ASP A 334 13.33 -1.22 -6.43
CA ASP A 334 14.59 -1.98 -6.41
C ASP A 334 15.80 -1.05 -6.14
N SER A 335 15.85 0.12 -6.80
CA SER A 335 16.88 1.14 -6.56
C SER A 335 16.70 1.82 -5.21
N LEU A 336 15.51 2.32 -4.88
CA LEU A 336 15.25 3.03 -3.62
C LEU A 336 15.57 2.17 -2.40
N PHE A 337 15.09 0.93 -2.33
CA PHE A 337 15.32 0.08 -1.17
C PHE A 337 16.80 -0.30 -1.01
N SER A 338 17.51 -0.44 -2.13
CA SER A 338 18.94 -0.74 -2.14
C SER A 338 19.83 0.43 -1.73
N ASP A 339 19.41 1.68 -1.96
CA ASP A 339 20.18 2.87 -1.61
C ASP A 339 20.15 3.13 -0.09
N GLU A 340 21.31 3.38 0.52
CA GLU A 340 21.42 3.69 1.95
C GLU A 340 20.90 5.11 2.27
N LYS A 341 20.92 6.01 1.28
CA LYS A 341 20.39 7.37 1.31
C LYS A 341 19.14 7.49 0.45
N ARG A 342 18.27 6.49 0.51
CA ARG A 342 17.07 6.36 -0.35
C ARG A 342 16.18 7.59 -0.42
N PHE A 343 16.03 8.37 0.64
CA PHE A 343 15.22 9.59 0.62
C PHE A 343 15.91 10.75 -0.11
N SER A 344 17.24 10.81 -0.09
CA SER A 344 18.00 11.72 -0.97
C SER A 344 17.89 11.25 -2.43
N PHE A 345 17.97 9.95 -2.68
CA PHE A 345 17.79 9.41 -4.03
C PHE A 345 16.35 9.59 -4.55
N LEU A 346 15.33 9.49 -3.69
CA LEU A 346 13.93 9.79 -3.99
C LEU A 346 13.78 11.23 -4.52
N ILE A 347 14.43 12.19 -3.87
CA ILE A 347 14.47 13.59 -4.33
C ILE A 347 15.16 13.69 -5.70
N CYS A 348 16.26 12.96 -5.91
CA CYS A 348 16.95 12.94 -7.21
C CYS A 348 16.04 12.39 -8.32
N VAL A 349 15.21 11.38 -8.04
CA VAL A 349 14.23 10.85 -9.00
C VAL A 349 13.16 11.90 -9.32
N ALA A 350 12.64 12.60 -8.31
CA ALA A 350 11.66 13.67 -8.54
C ALA A 350 12.24 14.84 -9.38
N CYS A 351 13.47 15.27 -9.08
CA CYS A 351 14.16 16.28 -9.89
C CYS A 351 14.46 15.78 -11.31
N ALA A 352 14.83 14.51 -11.46
CA ALA A 352 15.06 13.91 -12.77
C ALA A 352 13.80 13.94 -13.65
N MET A 353 12.63 13.65 -13.07
CA MET A 353 11.35 13.74 -13.80
C MET A 353 11.12 15.16 -14.34
N LEU A 354 11.35 16.21 -13.53
CA LEU A 354 11.17 17.59 -13.97
C LEU A 354 12.18 17.99 -15.05
N ILE A 355 13.45 17.63 -14.88
CA ILE A 355 14.52 17.96 -15.85
C ILE A 355 14.30 17.25 -17.18
N LEU A 356 13.76 16.03 -17.18
CA LEU A 356 13.43 15.32 -18.42
C LEU A 356 12.24 15.95 -19.16
N LEU A 357 11.38 16.69 -18.46
CA LEU A 357 10.26 17.45 -19.04
C LEU A 357 10.61 18.92 -19.31
N ARG A 358 11.88 19.31 -19.13
CA ARG A 358 12.32 20.69 -19.15
C ARG A 358 11.84 21.46 -20.36
N ASP A 359 12.08 20.95 -21.57
CA ASP A 359 11.82 21.72 -22.78
C ASP A 359 10.32 22.00 -22.99
N ASP A 360 9.46 21.06 -22.59
CA ASP A 360 8.00 21.24 -22.59
C ASP A 360 7.57 22.22 -21.50
N LEU A 361 8.12 22.10 -20.28
CA LEU A 361 7.79 22.97 -19.14
C LEU A 361 8.19 24.43 -19.37
N ILE A 362 9.32 24.68 -20.03
CA ILE A 362 9.77 26.04 -20.36
C ILE A 362 8.81 26.71 -21.34
N GLN A 363 8.34 25.97 -22.34
CA GLN A 363 7.45 26.49 -23.40
C GLN A 363 5.99 26.57 -22.96
N GLY A 364 5.57 25.70 -22.04
CA GLY A 364 4.18 25.59 -21.59
C GLY A 364 3.72 26.73 -20.67
N ASP A 365 2.40 26.85 -20.56
CA ASP A 365 1.69 27.70 -19.61
C ASP A 365 1.29 26.92 -18.33
N PHE A 366 0.73 27.60 -17.33
CA PHE A 366 0.38 26.97 -16.06
C PHE A 366 -0.53 25.73 -16.21
N PRO A 367 -1.67 25.77 -16.95
CA PRO A 367 -2.55 24.62 -17.09
C PRO A 367 -1.86 23.43 -17.78
N SER A 368 -1.08 23.68 -18.84
CA SER A 368 -0.38 22.63 -19.57
C SER A 368 0.70 21.99 -18.69
N ASN A 369 1.48 22.81 -17.99
CA ASN A 369 2.55 22.34 -17.11
C ASN A 369 1.99 21.59 -15.90
N MET A 370 0.92 22.08 -15.27
CA MET A 370 0.25 21.38 -14.18
C MET A 370 -0.21 19.99 -14.62
N LYS A 371 -0.87 19.90 -15.78
CA LYS A 371 -1.31 18.62 -16.33
C LYS A 371 -0.13 17.70 -16.62
N LEU A 372 0.95 18.23 -17.16
CA LEU A 372 2.14 17.47 -17.52
C LEU A 372 2.85 16.88 -16.29
N VAL A 373 3.04 17.67 -15.22
CA VAL A 373 3.63 17.17 -13.98
C VAL A 373 2.70 16.24 -13.21
N GLN A 374 1.38 16.41 -13.31
CA GLN A 374 0.45 15.47 -12.66
C GLN A 374 0.27 14.16 -13.43
N ASN A 375 0.59 14.14 -14.73
CA ASN A 375 0.45 12.97 -15.60
C ASN A 375 1.77 12.75 -16.37
N PHE A 376 2.78 12.26 -15.66
CA PHE A 376 4.10 12.05 -16.24
C PHE A 376 4.01 11.11 -17.47
N PRO A 377 4.59 11.48 -18.63
CA PRO A 377 4.47 10.70 -19.87
C PRO A 377 5.41 9.49 -19.88
N HIS A 378 5.15 8.51 -19.01
CA HIS A 378 5.94 7.29 -18.84
C HIS A 378 5.95 6.39 -20.09
N SER A 379 5.01 6.59 -21.04
CA SER A 379 5.01 5.90 -22.34
C SER A 379 6.08 6.43 -23.30
N ILE A 380 6.58 7.64 -23.07
CA ILE A 380 7.59 8.32 -23.89
C ILE A 380 8.94 8.29 -23.17
N ILE A 381 8.94 8.54 -21.86
CA ILE A 381 10.14 8.59 -21.03
C ILE A 381 10.26 7.29 -20.24
N ASP A 382 11.16 6.42 -20.69
CA ASP A 382 11.44 5.13 -20.05
C ASP A 382 11.98 5.31 -18.61
N VAL A 383 11.54 4.43 -17.70
CA VAL A 383 11.92 4.46 -16.28
C VAL A 383 13.44 4.38 -16.06
N GLN A 384 14.18 3.66 -16.91
CA GLN A 384 15.64 3.59 -16.79
C GLN A 384 16.30 4.92 -17.16
N THR A 385 15.68 5.72 -18.04
CA THR A 385 16.14 7.07 -18.35
C THR A 385 15.98 7.98 -17.12
N VAL A 386 14.84 7.87 -16.43
CA VAL A 386 14.60 8.59 -15.16
C VAL A 386 15.63 8.20 -14.10
N ILE A 387 15.83 6.89 -13.87
CA ILE A 387 16.80 6.40 -12.88
C ILE A 387 18.24 6.82 -13.25
N LYS A 388 18.62 6.72 -14.52
CA LYS A 388 19.95 7.15 -14.98
C LYS A 388 20.16 8.63 -14.72
N LYS A 389 19.17 9.47 -15.05
CA LYS A 389 19.22 10.91 -14.77
C LYS A 389 19.30 11.17 -13.26
N ALA A 390 18.54 10.45 -12.43
CA ALA A 390 18.62 10.57 -10.98
C ALA A 390 20.03 10.22 -10.44
N VAL A 391 20.68 9.18 -10.97
CA VAL A 391 22.06 8.81 -10.62
C VAL A 391 23.06 9.88 -11.03
N GLU A 392 22.85 10.55 -12.17
CA GLU A 392 23.67 11.69 -12.60
C GLU A 392 23.51 12.88 -11.64
N LEU A 393 22.29 13.14 -11.14
CA LEU A 393 22.02 14.23 -10.19
C LEU A 393 22.55 13.97 -8.77
N ALA A 394 22.63 12.71 -8.38
CA ALA A 394 23.15 12.28 -7.08
C ALA A 394 24.69 12.41 -6.95
N ARG A 395 25.39 12.68 -8.06
CA ARG A 395 26.82 13.00 -8.12
C ARG A 395 27.04 14.51 -8.05
#